data_AF-A0A553Q6S2-F1
#
_entry.id   AF-A0A553Q6S2-F1
#
_cell.length_a   1.000
_cell.length_b   1.000
_cell.length_c   1.000
_cell.angle_alpha   90.00
_cell.angle_beta   90.00
_cell.angle_gamma   90.00
#
_symmetry.space_group_name_H-M   'P 1'
#
loop_
_entity.id
_entity.type
_entity.pdbx_description
1 polymer ?
#
loop_
_entity_poly.entity_id
_entity_poly.type
_entity_poly.pdbx_seq_one_letter_code
_entity_poly.pdbx_strand_id
1 'polypeptide(L)'
;MFLPGKARITMKTWFVLFLLLLPLSTADHYIECYGEDFLMVRGMVLQCRSKVPQACYTRETKEKGCVSVEFCKRKGWKCCYENRCNV
;
A
#
# COMPACT_ATOMS: atom_id res chain seq x y z
N MET A 1 -51.48 17.31 -6.09
CA MET A 1 -50.37 17.80 -5.25
C MET A 1 -50.19 16.87 -4.06
N PHE A 2 -49.02 16.23 -3.90
CA PHE A 2 -48.61 15.57 -2.65
C PHE A 2 -47.20 16.07 -2.32
N LEU A 3 -47.06 16.79 -1.21
CA LEU A 3 -45.81 17.39 -0.74
C LEU A 3 -44.89 16.32 -0.13
N PRO A 4 -43.56 16.45 -0.27
CA PRO A 4 -42.59 15.42 0.11
C PRO A 4 -42.42 15.33 1.63
N GLY A 5 -42.37 14.10 2.14
CA GLY A 5 -42.13 13.78 3.55
C GLY A 5 -40.81 14.37 4.05
N LYS A 6 -40.90 15.28 5.01
CA LYS A 6 -39.76 15.92 5.68
C LYS A 6 -39.12 14.90 6.64
N ALA A 7 -38.03 14.27 6.20
CA ALA A 7 -37.23 13.40 7.07
C ALA A 7 -36.65 14.23 8.22
N ARG A 8 -37.05 13.92 9.46
CA ARG A 8 -36.52 14.55 10.68
C ARG A 8 -35.18 13.89 11.03
N ILE A 9 -34.09 14.43 10.51
CA ILE A 9 -32.72 13.97 10.80
C ILE A 9 -32.40 14.33 12.26
N THR A 10 -32.22 13.31 13.11
CA THR A 10 -31.85 13.49 14.53
C THR A 10 -30.32 13.40 14.64
N MET A 11 -29.69 14.13 15.58
CA MET A 11 -28.23 14.15 15.77
C MET A 11 -27.62 12.74 15.92
N LYS A 12 -28.39 11.79 16.46
CA LYS A 12 -28.06 10.37 16.60
C LYS A 12 -27.95 9.64 15.25
N THR A 13 -28.77 10.01 14.27
CA THR A 13 -28.75 9.45 12.90
C THR A 13 -27.49 9.89 12.15
N TRP A 14 -26.99 11.10 12.43
CA TRP A 14 -25.73 11.61 11.88
C TRP A 14 -24.51 10.83 12.36
N PHE A 15 -24.44 10.50 13.64
CA PHE A 15 -23.38 9.66 14.20
C PHE A 15 -23.36 8.26 13.59
N VAL A 16 -24.53 7.65 13.40
CA VAL A 16 -24.65 6.32 12.77
C VAL A 16 -24.21 6.36 11.31
N LEU A 17 -24.54 7.43 10.57
CA LEU A 17 -24.08 7.63 9.19
C LEU A 17 -22.56 7.80 9.11
N PHE A 18 -21.97 8.55 10.04
CA PHE A 18 -20.52 8.79 10.12
C PHE A 18 -19.74 7.51 10.46
N LEU A 19 -20.25 6.69 11.40
CA LEU A 19 -19.70 5.38 11.76
C LEU A 19 -19.80 4.34 10.64
N LEU A 20 -20.83 4.40 9.79
CA LEU A 20 -20.96 3.53 8.61
C LEU A 20 -20.00 3.89 7.48
N LEU A 21 -19.53 5.13 7.42
CA LEU A 21 -18.54 5.61 6.44
C LEU A 21 -17.09 5.35 6.88
N LEU A 22 -16.85 4.86 8.09
CA LEU A 22 -15.54 4.74 8.70
C LEU A 22 -14.69 3.51 8.31
N PRO A 23 -15.16 2.41 7.68
CA PRO A 23 -14.25 1.34 7.27
C PRO A 23 -13.78 1.58 5.84
N LEU A 24 -13.18 2.74 5.55
CA LEU A 24 -12.20 2.79 4.47
C LEU A 24 -10.99 1.99 4.96
N SER A 25 -11.04 0.68 4.72
CA SER A 25 -9.96 -0.25 5.02
C SER A 25 -8.67 0.33 4.46
N THR A 26 -7.73 0.67 5.34
CA THR A 26 -6.36 0.92 4.89
C THR A 26 -5.84 -0.42 4.38
N ALA A 27 -5.86 -0.67 3.08
CA ALA A 27 -5.29 -1.88 2.51
C ALA A 27 -3.80 -1.88 2.85
N ASP A 28 -3.38 -2.76 3.76
CA ASP A 28 -1.97 -3.01 4.01
C ASP A 28 -1.46 -3.86 2.85
N HIS A 29 -0.65 -3.24 1.99
CA HIS A 29 0.03 -3.92 0.90
C HIS A 29 1.21 -4.70 1.46
N TYR A 30 1.37 -5.92 0.96
CA TYR A 30 2.41 -6.84 1.37
C TYR A 30 3.10 -7.44 0.15
N ILE A 31 4.42 -7.41 0.15
CA ILE A 31 5.27 -8.08 -0.85
C ILE A 31 6.56 -8.56 -0.18
N GLU A 32 7.07 -9.70 -0.63
CA GLU A 32 8.38 -10.19 -0.24
C GLU A 32 9.40 -9.91 -1.35
N CYS A 33 10.57 -9.39 -1.01
CA CYS A 33 11.63 -9.08 -1.99
C CYS A 33 13.00 -9.51 -1.48
N TYR A 34 13.94 -9.80 -2.37
CA TYR A 34 15.34 -9.91 -1.98
C TYR A 34 15.92 -8.53 -1.70
N GLY A 35 16.80 -8.43 -0.71
CA GLY A 35 17.46 -7.19 -0.36
C GLY A 35 18.65 -7.36 0.56
N GLU A 36 19.08 -6.23 1.10
CA GLU A 36 20.06 -6.14 2.18
C GLU A 36 19.31 -5.81 3.48
N ASP A 37 19.59 -6.53 4.57
CA ASP A 37 19.04 -6.19 5.88
C ASP A 37 19.84 -5.06 6.55
N PHE A 38 19.43 -4.66 7.77
CA PHE A 38 20.09 -3.60 8.55
C PHE A 38 21.53 -3.95 8.99
N LEU A 39 21.95 -5.22 8.89
CA LEU A 39 23.33 -5.67 9.10
C LEU A 39 24.12 -5.77 7.78
N MET A 40 23.58 -5.23 6.69
CA MET A 40 24.15 -5.28 5.34
C MET A 40 24.32 -6.70 4.80
N VAL A 41 23.54 -7.67 5.31
CA VAL A 41 23.58 -9.04 4.82
C VAL A 41 22.77 -9.12 3.53
N ARG A 42 23.45 -9.47 2.43
CA ARG A 42 22.86 -9.58 1.10
C ARG A 42 22.05 -10.86 0.93
N GLY A 43 21.00 -10.79 0.13
CA GLY A 43 20.21 -11.96 -0.29
C GLY A 43 19.14 -12.37 0.72
N MET A 44 18.87 -11.52 1.71
CA MET A 44 17.79 -11.75 2.68
C MET A 44 16.43 -11.50 2.03
N VAL A 45 15.41 -12.21 2.52
CA VAL A 45 14.01 -11.97 2.14
C VAL A 45 13.46 -10.88 3.06
N LEU A 46 13.16 -9.72 2.48
CA LEU A 46 12.51 -8.59 3.13
C LEU A 46 10.99 -8.76 3.07
N GLN A 47 10.32 -8.53 4.19
CA GLN A 47 8.86 -8.53 4.30
C GLN A 47 8.34 -7.09 4.30
N CYS A 48 7.89 -6.62 3.14
CA CYS A 48 7.57 -5.21 2.94
C CYS A 48 6.08 -4.97 3.10
N ARG A 49 5.71 -4.38 4.24
CA ARG A 49 4.35 -3.95 4.57
C ARG A 49 4.23 -2.44 4.48
N SER A 50 3.22 -1.96 3.75
CA SER A 50 3.01 -0.52 3.58
C SER A 50 1.54 -0.19 3.31
N LYS A 51 1.15 1.05 3.61
CA LYS A 51 -0.18 1.59 3.26
C LYS A 51 -0.33 1.91 1.78
N VAL A 52 0.77 1.88 1.02
CA VAL A 52 0.79 2.13 -0.43
C VAL A 52 1.38 0.93 -1.17
N PRO A 53 0.97 0.65 -2.42
CA PRO A 53 1.50 -0.45 -3.21
C PRO A 53 3.03 -0.43 -3.30
N GLN A 54 3.66 -1.56 -3.01
CA GLN A 54 5.10 -1.76 -3.09
C GLN A 54 5.46 -2.70 -4.25
N ALA A 55 6.68 -2.58 -4.74
CA ALA A 55 7.30 -3.44 -5.74
C ALA A 55 8.71 -3.81 -5.30
N CYS A 56 9.23 -4.92 -5.81
CA CYS A 56 10.64 -5.26 -5.64
C CYS A 56 11.47 -4.48 -6.66
N TYR A 57 12.64 -3.99 -6.26
CA TYR A 57 13.57 -3.33 -7.17
C TYR A 57 14.96 -3.97 -7.15
N THR A 58 15.68 -3.76 -8.25
CA THR A 58 17.13 -3.94 -8.40
C THR A 58 17.70 -2.69 -9.06
N ARG A 59 18.70 -2.04 -8.44
CA ARG A 59 19.41 -0.91 -9.03
C ARG A 59 20.59 -1.36 -9.87
N GLU A 60 21.13 -0.45 -10.67
CA GLU A 60 22.36 -0.67 -11.43
C GLU A 60 23.56 -1.07 -10.55
N THR A 61 23.62 -0.53 -9.32
CA THR A 61 24.63 -0.85 -8.29
C THR A 61 24.46 -2.24 -7.66
N LYS A 62 23.47 -3.04 -8.10
CA LYS A 62 23.06 -4.32 -7.52
C LYS A 62 22.37 -4.22 -6.15
N GLU A 63 22.10 -3.01 -5.67
CA GLU A 63 21.22 -2.79 -4.52
C GLU A 63 19.82 -3.33 -4.82
N LYS A 64 19.22 -4.03 -3.86
CA LYS A 64 17.90 -4.64 -3.98
C LYS A 64 17.05 -4.31 -2.76
N GLY A 65 15.74 -4.25 -2.97
CA GLY A 65 14.80 -4.12 -1.85
C GLY A 65 13.38 -3.84 -2.32
N CYS A 66 12.65 -3.12 -1.49
CA CYS A 66 11.26 -2.73 -1.73
C CYS A 66 11.12 -1.23 -1.95
N VAL A 67 10.20 -0.85 -2.83
CA VAL A 67 9.92 0.55 -3.12
C VAL A 67 8.45 0.74 -3.49
N SER A 68 7.90 1.93 -3.23
CA SER A 68 6.59 2.30 -3.79
C SER A 68 6.60 2.16 -5.31
N VAL A 69 5.51 1.61 -5.86
CA VAL A 69 5.30 1.40 -7.30
C VAL A 69 5.52 2.69 -8.11
N GLU A 70 5.23 3.86 -7.52
CA GLU A 70 5.41 5.17 -8.15
C GLU A 70 6.87 5.46 -8.53
N PHE A 71 7.82 4.95 -7.74
CA PHE A 71 9.25 5.18 -7.97
C PHE A 71 9.86 4.24 -9.01
N CYS A 72 9.14 3.19 -9.43
CA CYS A 72 9.61 2.26 -10.47
C CYS A 72 9.74 2.91 -11.86
N LYS A 73 9.24 4.14 -12.03
CA LYS A 73 9.44 4.95 -13.25
C LYS A 73 10.80 5.65 -13.30
N ARG A 74 11.57 5.65 -12.21
CA ARG A 74 12.87 6.31 -12.14
C ARG A 74 13.92 5.54 -12.94
N LYS A 75 14.76 6.26 -13.68
CA LYS A 75 15.91 5.68 -14.40
C LYS A 75 16.86 4.98 -13.43
N GLY A 76 17.43 3.85 -13.85
CA GLY A 76 18.35 3.04 -13.07
C GLY A 76 17.70 2.08 -12.07
N TRP A 77 16.38 1.94 -12.09
CA TRP A 77 15.61 0.99 -11.28
C TRP A 77 14.97 -0.05 -12.19
N LYS A 78 15.22 -1.33 -11.92
CA LYS A 78 14.46 -2.45 -12.51
C LYS A 78 13.47 -2.95 -11.47
N CYS A 79 12.18 -2.81 -11.74
CA CYS A 79 11.14 -3.25 -10.81
C CYS A 79 10.39 -4.49 -11.29
N CYS A 80 9.81 -5.22 -10.35
CA CYS A 80 8.86 -6.31 -10.57
C CYS A 80 7.86 -6.39 -9.41
N TYR A 81 6.72 -7.04 -9.63
CA TYR A 81 5.51 -6.88 -8.79
C TYR A 81 5.04 -8.18 -8.11
N GLU A 82 5.88 -9.20 -8.13
CA GLU A 82 5.59 -10.51 -7.56
C GLU A 82 6.53 -10.80 -6.39
N ASN A 83 6.14 -11.74 -5.52
CA ASN A 83 7.00 -12.12 -4.41
C ASN A 83 8.33 -12.69 -4.92
N ARG A 84 9.44 -12.16 -4.40
CA ARG A 84 10.82 -12.62 -4.62
C ARG A 84 11.24 -12.58 -6.09
N CYS A 85 10.66 -11.68 -6.88
CA CYS A 85 10.90 -11.59 -8.33
C CYS A 85 12.24 -10.92 -8.70
N ASN A 86 12.92 -10.25 -7.76
CA ASN A 86 14.13 -9.48 -8.00
C ASN A 86 15.42 -10.31 -7.77
N VAL A 87 15.50 -11.47 -8.44
CA VAL A 87 16.68 -12.37 -8.43
C VAL A 87 17.87 -11.73 -9.16
#